data_AF-A0A7T4WG74-F1
#
_entry.id   AF-A0A7T4WG74-F1
#
_cell.length_a   1.000
_cell.length_b   1.000
_cell.length_c   1.000
_cell.angle_alpha   90.00
_cell.angle_beta   90.00
_cell.angle_gamma   90.00
#
_symmetry.space_group_name_H-M   'P 1'
#
loop_
_entity.id
_entity.type
_entity.pdbx_description
1 polymer ?
#
loop_
_entity_poly.entity_id
_entity_poly.type
_entity_poly.pdbx_seq_one_letter_code
_entity_poly.pdbx_strand_id
1 'polypeptide(L)'
;MKTEITMPVLSDTMQTGRLTRWNKAVGEAIKKGEAIAEVETDKAILDVEAFADGFLAGPLAAVDTDIPVRQAIGYIVDTLEAAQGSNGIIHAAQVLASALAPEDADLRRGPPYTIERPSMLRTAVARNMSATLDTPTFLISSRFATAPLHAAAKQAGLSLTLALTRACALTVAEDPWFNHAWTRQGLAKRSRVDVGVAVDSGEGLITPVLRDAAIRPLKELAETWRIMLGKVKKGRIYPEDYQGASFYLSNLGVFPEVERFNAIVPVGASAILAVAAAGSDGRADFTLSCDHRVIFGADAARFLQRLGKRLEDLSWLASGEGGR
;
A
#
# COMPACT_ATOMS: atom_id res chain seq x y z
N MET A 1 31.10 22.90 29.09
CA MET A 1 32.08 23.58 28.24
C MET A 1 31.87 23.13 26.80
N LYS A 2 32.17 23.98 25.82
CA LYS A 2 31.99 23.67 24.39
C LYS A 2 33.35 23.84 23.71
N THR A 3 33.92 22.75 23.24
CA THR A 3 35.23 22.71 22.58
C THR A 3 35.03 22.57 21.08
N GLU A 4 35.64 23.44 20.29
CA GLU A 4 35.55 23.39 18.82
C GLU A 4 36.45 22.30 18.25
N ILE A 5 35.87 21.47 17.38
CA ILE A 5 36.63 20.63 16.47
C ILE A 5 36.85 21.47 15.23
N THR A 6 38.10 21.82 14.94
CA THR A 6 38.46 22.61 13.76
C THR A 6 39.14 21.74 12.72
N MET A 7 39.02 22.12 11.44
CA MET A 7 39.73 21.49 10.35
C MET A 7 41.25 21.60 10.61
N PRO A 8 41.98 20.48 10.81
CA PRO A 8 43.40 20.54 11.11
C PRO A 8 44.21 20.98 9.89
N VAL A 9 45.36 21.60 10.13
CA VAL A 9 46.36 21.83 9.10
C VAL A 9 47.22 20.57 9.00
N LEU A 10 47.05 19.80 7.93
CA LEU A 10 47.71 18.50 7.74
C LEU A 10 48.87 18.54 6.73
N SER A 11 49.09 19.69 6.08
CA SER A 11 50.21 19.96 5.17
C SER A 11 50.52 21.46 5.15
N ASP A 12 51.79 21.84 4.99
CA ASP A 12 52.26 23.24 5.01
C ASP A 12 51.62 24.12 3.91
N THR A 13 51.07 23.50 2.87
CA THR A 13 50.40 24.17 1.74
C THR A 13 48.87 24.06 1.78
N MET A 14 48.30 23.38 2.78
CA MET A 14 46.87 23.07 2.84
C MET A 14 46.04 24.32 3.16
N GLN A 15 45.13 24.69 2.26
CA GLN A 15 44.16 25.77 2.46
C GLN A 15 42.78 25.24 2.82
N THR A 16 42.38 24.10 2.25
CA THR A 16 41.11 23.41 2.48
C THR A 16 41.35 21.91 2.62
N GLY A 17 40.44 21.21 3.30
CA GLY A 17 40.37 19.74 3.33
C GLY A 17 38.96 19.27 3.03
N ARG A 18 38.83 18.17 2.31
CA ARG A 18 37.53 17.58 1.98
C ARG A 18 37.16 16.56 3.04
N LEU A 19 36.07 16.79 3.77
CA LEU A 19 35.61 15.83 4.77
C LEU A 19 35.02 14.60 4.07
N THR A 20 35.67 13.44 4.15
CA THR A 20 35.21 12.21 3.48
C THR A 20 34.25 11.42 4.35
N ARG A 21 34.41 11.47 5.68
CA ARG A 21 33.60 10.66 6.59
C ARG A 21 33.68 11.14 8.03
N TRP A 22 32.60 10.96 8.79
CA TRP A 22 32.62 10.96 10.25
C TRP A 22 32.74 9.52 10.78
N ASN A 23 33.69 9.29 11.68
CA ASN A 23 33.89 7.99 12.34
C ASN A 23 33.02 7.83 13.60
N LYS A 24 32.41 8.93 14.06
CA LYS A 24 31.58 9.03 15.26
C LYS A 24 30.23 9.68 14.95
N ALA A 25 29.18 9.23 15.64
CA ALA A 25 27.85 9.83 15.54
C ALA A 25 27.65 10.95 16.60
N VAL A 26 26.73 11.89 16.35
CA VAL A 26 26.35 12.89 17.36
C VAL A 26 25.80 12.20 18.60
N GLY A 27 26.28 12.60 19.78
CA GLY A 27 25.98 11.98 21.07
C GLY A 27 26.87 10.78 21.42
N GLU A 28 27.80 10.39 20.55
CA GLU A 28 28.78 9.34 20.88
C GLU A 28 29.92 9.90 21.75
N ALA A 29 30.39 9.09 22.69
CA ALA A 29 31.53 9.43 23.54
C ALA A 29 32.83 9.42 22.73
N ILE A 30 33.65 10.44 22.95
CA ILE A 30 34.95 10.67 22.33
C ILE A 30 36.00 10.74 23.44
N LYS A 31 37.13 10.08 23.22
CA LYS A 31 38.34 10.28 24.02
C LYS A 31 39.36 11.14 23.27
N LYS A 32 40.15 11.92 24.00
CA LYS A 32 41.28 12.65 23.45
C LYS A 32 42.24 11.69 22.73
N GLY A 33 42.61 12.03 21.50
CA GLY A 33 43.45 11.22 20.61
C GLY A 33 42.68 10.16 19.81
N GLU A 34 41.36 10.06 19.95
CA GLU A 34 40.54 9.15 19.13
C GLU A 34 40.25 9.78 17.75
N ALA A 35 40.32 8.97 16.69
CA ALA A 35 39.97 9.39 15.34
C ALA A 35 38.45 9.58 15.20
N ILE A 36 38.02 10.80 14.93
CA ILE A 36 36.60 11.21 14.89
C ILE A 36 36.06 11.45 13.47
N ALA A 37 36.93 11.73 12.51
CA ALA A 37 36.60 11.95 11.11
C ALA A 37 37.78 11.66 10.19
N GLU A 38 37.51 11.44 8.92
CA GLU A 38 38.50 11.29 7.85
C GLU A 38 38.43 12.51 6.93
N VAL A 39 39.58 13.08 6.59
CA VAL A 39 39.70 14.22 5.69
C VAL A 39 40.67 13.87 4.57
N GLU A 40 40.23 14.09 3.34
CA GLU A 40 41.07 14.02 2.15
C GLU A 40 41.73 15.36 1.88
N THR A 41 43.02 15.27 1.58
CA THR A 41 43.88 16.38 1.15
C THR A 41 44.44 16.09 -0.24
N ASP A 42 45.22 17.01 -0.78
CA ASP A 42 45.96 16.85 -2.04
C ASP A 42 46.98 15.68 -2.02
N LYS A 43 47.37 15.21 -0.83
CA LYS A 43 48.43 14.20 -0.64
C LYS A 43 47.92 12.85 -0.15
N ALA A 44 46.95 12.85 0.77
CA ALA A 44 46.45 11.64 1.43
C ALA A 44 45.11 11.87 2.12
N ILE A 45 44.43 10.76 2.44
CA ILE A 45 43.34 10.73 3.42
C ILE A 45 43.96 10.55 4.81
N LEU A 46 43.58 11.42 5.73
CA LEU A 46 44.14 11.50 7.08
C LEU A 46 43.02 11.58 8.11
N ASP A 47 43.28 10.99 9.27
CA ASP A 47 42.35 11.02 10.39
C ASP A 47 42.43 12.34 11.15
N VAL A 48 41.27 12.89 11.49
CA VAL A 48 41.12 13.99 12.44
C VAL A 48 40.95 13.40 13.83
N GLU A 49 41.89 13.69 14.72
CA GLU A 49 41.86 13.25 16.10
C GLU A 49 41.14 14.26 17.02
N ALA A 50 40.51 13.76 18.08
CA ALA A 50 39.89 14.58 19.08
C ALA A 50 40.91 15.23 20.04
N PHE A 51 40.72 16.52 20.33
CA PHE A 51 41.60 17.27 21.23
C PHE A 51 41.20 17.22 22.71
N ALA A 52 39.99 16.73 23.01
CA ALA A 52 39.42 16.67 24.35
C ALA A 52 38.50 15.44 24.51
N ASP A 53 38.31 15.01 25.75
CA ASP A 53 37.29 14.03 26.11
C ASP A 53 35.89 14.69 26.11
N GLY A 54 34.86 13.95 25.74
CA GLY A 54 33.48 14.43 25.80
C GLY A 54 32.54 13.68 24.86
N PHE A 55 31.49 14.35 24.39
CA PHE A 55 30.50 13.81 23.44
C PHE A 55 30.48 14.64 22.16
N LEU A 56 30.36 13.99 21.00
CA LEU A 56 30.26 14.68 19.71
C LEU A 56 28.95 15.46 19.63
N ALA A 57 29.03 16.76 19.38
CA ALA A 57 27.88 17.64 19.22
C ALA A 57 27.89 18.35 17.86
N GLY A 58 26.70 18.52 17.29
CA GLY A 58 26.52 19.29 16.07
C GLY A 58 26.50 20.81 16.29
N PRO A 59 26.38 21.60 15.21
CA PRO A 59 26.32 21.17 13.81
C PRO A 59 27.62 20.51 13.34
N LEU A 60 27.48 19.40 12.61
CA LEU A 60 28.60 18.73 11.94
C LEU A 60 28.70 19.24 10.50
N ALA A 61 29.92 19.42 10.02
CA ALA A 61 30.15 19.71 8.61
C ALA A 61 29.68 18.53 7.73
N ALA A 62 29.13 18.86 6.57
CA ALA A 62 28.65 17.88 5.62
C ALA A 62 29.82 17.10 5.01
N VAL A 63 29.62 15.80 4.83
CA VAL A 63 30.54 14.93 4.08
C VAL A 63 30.57 15.39 2.61
N ASP A 64 31.71 15.17 1.95
CA ASP A 64 32.03 15.60 0.58
C ASP A 64 32.06 17.13 0.39
N THR A 65 32.29 17.88 1.46
CA THR A 65 32.44 19.35 1.42
C THR A 65 33.89 19.76 1.65
N ASP A 66 34.39 20.71 0.86
CA ASP A 66 35.70 21.35 1.05
C ASP A 66 35.60 22.43 2.13
N ILE A 67 36.42 22.30 3.18
CA ILE A 67 36.37 23.16 4.35
C ILE A 67 37.73 23.82 4.58
N PRO A 68 37.81 25.15 4.68
CA PRO A 68 39.01 25.88 5.09
C PRO A 68 39.66 25.35 6.36
N VAL A 69 40.99 25.32 6.38
CA VAL A 69 41.73 24.99 7.61
C VAL A 69 41.38 25.94 8.74
N ARG A 70 41.37 25.42 9.98
CA ARG A 70 40.96 26.10 11.22
C ARG A 70 39.48 26.48 11.32
N GLN A 71 38.65 26.18 10.32
CA GLN A 71 37.21 26.36 10.44
C GLN A 71 36.60 25.25 11.31
N ALA A 72 35.62 25.59 12.13
CA ALA A 72 34.89 24.62 12.95
C ALA A 72 34.12 23.63 12.08
N ILE A 73 34.33 22.33 12.31
CA ILE A 73 33.65 21.21 11.64
C ILE A 73 32.70 20.47 12.57
N GLY A 74 32.80 20.68 13.88
CA GLY A 74 31.93 20.08 14.90
C GLY A 74 32.30 20.60 16.29
N TYR A 75 31.64 20.07 17.33
CA TYR A 75 31.91 20.45 18.71
C TYR A 75 32.01 19.23 19.62
N ILE A 76 32.76 19.36 20.70
CA ILE A 76 32.80 18.42 21.82
C ILE A 76 32.18 19.09 23.03
N VAL A 77 31.27 18.40 23.71
CA VAL A 77 30.60 18.87 24.92
C VAL A 77 30.74 17.87 26.05
N ASP A 78 30.69 18.35 27.30
CA ASP A 78 30.99 17.52 28.47
C ASP A 78 29.85 16.54 28.85
N THR A 79 28.63 16.76 28.35
CA THR A 79 27.45 15.95 28.70
C THR A 79 26.68 15.46 27.48
N LEU A 80 26.14 14.24 27.59
CA LEU A 80 25.31 13.62 26.57
C LEU A 80 24.05 14.45 26.27
N GLU A 81 23.46 15.06 27.30
CA GLU A 81 22.28 15.92 27.20
C GLU A 81 22.55 17.17 26.33
N ALA A 82 23.73 17.78 26.47
CA ALA A 82 24.15 18.91 25.64
C ALA A 82 24.43 18.47 24.19
N ALA A 83 24.93 17.25 23.97
CA ALA A 83 25.18 16.70 22.64
C ALA A 83 23.89 16.32 21.90
N GLN A 84 22.86 15.90 22.64
CA GLN A 84 21.56 15.49 22.12
C GLN A 84 20.53 16.62 22.02
N GLY A 85 20.88 17.86 22.41
CA GLY A 85 20.00 19.03 22.29
C GLY A 85 18.86 19.03 23.31
N SER A 86 19.14 19.42 24.55
CA SER A 86 18.16 19.47 25.65
C SER A 86 17.36 20.79 25.77
N ASN A 87 17.33 21.65 24.73
CA ASN A 87 16.54 22.91 24.72
C ASN A 87 15.40 22.95 23.69
N GLY A 88 15.01 21.81 23.12
CA GLY A 88 13.93 21.76 22.12
C GLY A 88 14.29 22.32 20.74
N ILE A 89 15.58 22.59 20.50
CA ILE A 89 16.10 23.00 19.20
C ILE A 89 16.45 21.74 18.41
N ILE A 90 15.80 21.55 17.26
CA ILE A 90 16.04 20.42 16.37
C ILE A 90 17.32 20.68 15.56
N HIS A 91 18.33 19.82 15.72
CA HIS A 91 19.58 19.89 14.98
C HIS A 91 19.53 19.07 13.69
N ALA A 92 20.25 19.50 12.65
CA ALA A 92 20.31 18.83 11.36
C ALA A 92 20.69 17.34 11.46
N ALA A 93 21.56 16.96 12.41
CA ALA A 93 21.92 15.57 12.65
C ALA A 93 20.74 14.72 13.20
N GLN A 94 19.84 15.30 13.99
CA GLN A 94 18.64 14.63 14.47
C GLN A 94 17.62 14.42 13.34
N VAL A 95 17.52 15.40 12.42
CA VAL A 95 16.71 15.28 11.21
C VAL A 95 17.25 14.18 10.30
N LEU A 96 18.56 14.15 10.07
CA LEU A 96 19.21 13.15 9.23
C LEU A 96 19.12 11.75 9.84
N ALA A 97 19.32 11.61 11.15
CA ALA A 97 19.14 10.35 11.85
C ALA A 97 17.69 9.85 11.80
N SER A 98 16.70 10.76 11.87
CA SER A 98 15.29 10.40 11.69
C SER A 98 14.97 9.98 10.26
N ALA A 99 15.66 10.52 9.26
CA ALA A 99 15.48 10.14 7.86
C ALA A 99 16.12 8.79 7.52
N LEU A 100 17.11 8.35 8.31
CA LEU A 100 17.85 7.09 8.12
C LEU A 100 17.38 5.97 9.07
N ALA A 101 16.46 6.25 10.00
CA ALA A 101 15.92 5.26 10.91
C ALA A 101 15.07 4.20 10.16
N PRO A 102 15.07 2.93 10.60
CA PRO A 102 14.24 1.89 10.01
C PRO A 102 12.75 2.27 10.04
N GLU A 103 11.99 1.77 9.06
CA GLU A 103 10.58 2.12 8.78
C GLU A 103 9.61 1.93 9.96
N ASP A 104 10.01 1.21 11.00
CA ASP A 104 9.16 0.97 12.16
C ASP A 104 8.97 2.25 12.98
N ALA A 105 7.72 2.57 13.29
CA ALA A 105 7.39 3.71 14.13
C ALA A 105 8.07 3.59 15.52
N ASP A 106 8.75 4.65 15.96
CA ASP A 106 9.28 4.72 17.33
C ASP A 106 8.14 4.91 18.34
N LEU A 107 7.65 3.79 18.90
CA LEU A 107 6.55 3.78 19.87
C LEU A 107 7.00 4.11 21.30
N ARG A 108 8.29 4.35 21.57
CA ARG A 108 8.83 4.50 22.93
C ARG A 108 8.26 5.70 23.70
N ARG A 109 7.82 6.73 22.98
CA ARG A 109 7.21 7.96 23.56
C ARG A 109 5.68 7.94 23.52
N GLY A 110 5.07 6.85 23.05
CA GLY A 110 3.62 6.67 22.99
C GLY A 110 3.01 6.18 24.31
N PRO A 111 1.68 6.04 24.38
CA PRO A 111 1.03 5.35 25.50
C PRO A 111 1.55 3.91 25.64
N PRO A 112 1.45 3.29 26.84
CA PRO A 112 1.80 1.88 27.01
C PRO A 112 1.05 0.99 26.01
N TYR A 113 1.74 0.01 25.43
CA TYR A 113 1.18 -0.88 24.42
C TYR A 113 1.59 -2.32 24.66
N THR A 114 0.79 -3.25 24.11
CA THR A 114 1.11 -4.67 24.01
C THR A 114 1.20 -5.06 22.54
N ILE A 115 2.06 -6.03 22.22
CA ILE A 115 2.15 -6.58 20.87
C ILE A 115 1.46 -7.93 20.85
N GLU A 116 0.40 -8.05 20.05
CA GLU A 116 -0.24 -9.32 19.74
C GLU A 116 0.20 -9.80 18.35
N ARG A 117 0.57 -11.08 18.24
CA ARG A 117 0.92 -11.66 16.94
C ARG A 117 -0.34 -11.82 16.09
N PRO A 118 -0.37 -11.32 14.84
CA PRO A 118 -1.53 -11.48 13.97
C PRO A 118 -1.75 -12.95 13.64
N SER A 119 -3.01 -13.31 13.37
CA SER A 119 -3.34 -14.62 12.83
C SER A 119 -2.68 -14.85 11.46
N MET A 120 -2.59 -16.10 11.02
CA MET A 120 -2.06 -16.45 9.70
C MET A 120 -2.83 -15.74 8.57
N LEU A 121 -4.16 -15.65 8.69
CA LEU A 121 -5.02 -14.95 7.73
C LEU A 121 -4.68 -13.46 7.68
N ARG A 122 -4.62 -12.77 8.83
CA ARG A 122 -4.28 -11.35 8.90
C ARG A 122 -2.87 -11.07 8.36
N THR A 123 -1.92 -11.96 8.66
CA THR A 123 -0.55 -11.88 8.12
C THR A 123 -0.53 -12.00 6.60
N ALA A 124 -1.30 -12.92 6.02
CA ALA A 124 -1.39 -13.09 4.57
C ALA A 124 -2.06 -11.87 3.90
N VAL A 125 -3.13 -11.33 4.49
CA VAL A 125 -3.78 -10.11 4.00
C VAL A 125 -2.80 -8.93 4.03
N ALA A 126 -2.10 -8.72 5.14
CA ALA A 126 -1.10 -7.64 5.25
C ALA A 126 -0.03 -7.73 4.16
N ARG A 127 0.54 -8.92 3.94
CA ARG A 127 1.52 -9.15 2.86
C ARG A 127 0.95 -8.84 1.47
N ASN A 128 -0.28 -9.26 1.18
CA ASN A 128 -0.93 -8.98 -0.10
C ASN A 128 -1.20 -7.47 -0.28
N MET A 129 -1.61 -6.76 0.78
CA MET A 129 -1.84 -5.32 0.71
C MET A 129 -0.54 -4.55 0.48
N SER A 130 0.55 -4.92 1.17
CA SER A 130 1.88 -4.34 0.91
C SER A 130 2.34 -4.61 -0.53
N ALA A 131 2.07 -5.80 -1.08
CA ALA A 131 2.44 -6.14 -2.45
C ALA A 131 1.66 -5.33 -3.51
N THR A 132 0.49 -4.75 -3.17
CA THR A 132 -0.25 -3.88 -4.10
C THR A 132 0.34 -2.47 -4.20
N LEU A 133 1.25 -2.04 -3.31
CA LEU A 133 1.80 -0.67 -3.32
C LEU A 133 2.46 -0.30 -4.67
N ASP A 134 3.00 -1.26 -5.41
CA ASP A 134 3.58 -1.08 -6.74
C ASP A 134 2.55 -1.02 -7.89
N THR A 135 1.26 -0.99 -7.58
CA THR A 135 0.17 -0.94 -8.57
C THR A 135 -0.33 0.50 -8.68
N PRO A 136 0.02 1.24 -9.76
CA PRO A 136 -0.44 2.61 -9.94
C PRO A 136 -1.94 2.60 -10.17
N THR A 137 -2.69 2.87 -9.11
CA THR A 137 -4.14 2.74 -9.09
C THR A 137 -4.80 4.09 -9.30
N PHE A 138 -5.71 4.19 -10.26
CA PHE A 138 -6.64 5.31 -10.36
C PHE A 138 -8.07 4.84 -10.08
N LEU A 139 -8.93 5.79 -9.70
CA LEU A 139 -10.31 5.52 -9.32
C LEU A 139 -11.27 6.34 -10.17
N ILE A 140 -12.39 5.73 -10.53
CA ILE A 140 -13.51 6.40 -11.18
C ILE A 140 -14.83 5.89 -10.59
N SER A 141 -15.80 6.77 -10.43
CA SER A 141 -17.08 6.42 -9.82
C SER A 141 -18.26 6.79 -10.71
N SER A 142 -19.35 6.05 -10.55
CA SER A 142 -20.66 6.37 -11.10
C SER A 142 -21.74 5.93 -10.13
N ARG A 143 -22.92 6.55 -10.19
CA ARG A 143 -24.03 6.23 -9.29
C ARG A 143 -25.11 5.50 -10.06
N PHE A 144 -25.57 4.35 -9.57
CA PHE A 144 -26.61 3.54 -10.21
C PHE A 144 -27.74 3.18 -9.24
N ALA A 145 -28.96 3.07 -9.77
CA ALA A 145 -30.08 2.53 -9.01
C ALA A 145 -29.93 1.00 -8.89
N THR A 146 -29.94 0.47 -7.68
CA THR A 146 -29.79 -0.97 -7.43
C THR A 146 -31.09 -1.65 -7.04
N ALA A 147 -32.14 -0.88 -6.71
CA ALA A 147 -33.43 -1.41 -6.28
C ALA A 147 -34.10 -2.31 -7.34
N PRO A 148 -34.14 -1.96 -8.65
CA PRO A 148 -34.70 -2.85 -9.67
C PRO A 148 -33.95 -4.19 -9.76
N LEU A 149 -32.61 -4.14 -9.76
CA LEU A 149 -31.78 -5.34 -9.76
C LEU A 149 -32.02 -6.19 -8.51
N HIS A 150 -32.10 -5.57 -7.34
CA HIS A 150 -32.36 -6.27 -6.08
C HIS A 150 -33.71 -7.00 -6.12
N ALA A 151 -34.76 -6.33 -6.59
CA ALA A 151 -36.09 -6.92 -6.71
C ALA A 151 -36.10 -8.11 -7.69
N ALA A 152 -35.50 -7.95 -8.88
CA ALA A 152 -35.41 -9.01 -9.87
C ALA A 152 -34.56 -10.20 -9.39
N ALA A 153 -33.42 -9.93 -8.75
CA ALA A 153 -32.56 -10.96 -8.15
C ALA A 153 -33.33 -11.76 -7.10
N LYS A 154 -34.08 -11.08 -6.22
CA LYS A 154 -34.91 -11.74 -5.20
C LYS A 154 -35.99 -12.64 -5.82
N GLN A 155 -36.65 -12.20 -6.89
CA GLN A 155 -37.64 -13.01 -7.63
C GLN A 155 -36.99 -14.25 -8.26
N ALA A 156 -35.74 -14.15 -8.71
CA ALA A 156 -34.96 -15.25 -9.25
C ALA A 156 -34.29 -16.13 -8.17
N GLY A 157 -34.51 -15.88 -6.88
CA GLY A 157 -33.87 -16.62 -5.78
C GLY A 157 -32.37 -16.34 -5.60
N LEU A 158 -31.88 -15.19 -6.07
CA LEU A 158 -30.48 -14.77 -6.02
C LEU A 158 -30.28 -13.64 -5.00
N SER A 159 -29.06 -13.53 -4.46
CA SER A 159 -28.66 -12.34 -3.70
C SER A 159 -28.29 -11.20 -4.63
N LEU A 160 -28.44 -9.95 -4.15
CA LEU A 160 -27.97 -8.77 -4.89
C LEU A 160 -26.48 -8.88 -5.25
N THR A 161 -25.64 -9.32 -4.31
CA THR A 161 -24.19 -9.52 -4.55
C THR A 161 -23.95 -10.49 -5.70
N LEU A 162 -24.65 -11.62 -5.76
CA LEU A 162 -24.47 -12.59 -6.85
C LEU A 162 -24.94 -12.02 -8.19
N ALA A 163 -26.04 -11.26 -8.20
CA ALA A 163 -26.51 -10.59 -9.40
C ALA A 163 -25.52 -9.53 -9.89
N LEU A 164 -24.96 -8.71 -8.98
CA LEU A 164 -23.89 -7.76 -9.29
C LEU A 164 -22.63 -8.48 -9.82
N THR A 165 -22.25 -9.62 -9.22
CA THR A 165 -21.13 -10.44 -9.69
C THR A 165 -21.37 -10.90 -11.13
N ARG A 166 -22.56 -11.41 -11.45
CA ARG A 166 -22.90 -11.81 -12.83
C ARG A 166 -22.88 -10.60 -13.77
N ALA A 167 -23.45 -9.48 -13.37
CA ALA A 167 -23.44 -8.26 -14.17
C ALA A 167 -22.01 -7.81 -14.49
N CYS A 168 -21.10 -7.84 -13.51
CA CYS A 168 -19.68 -7.54 -13.70
C CYS A 168 -19.01 -8.54 -14.64
N ALA A 169 -19.23 -9.85 -14.43
CA ALA A 169 -18.63 -10.90 -15.25
C ALA A 169 -19.01 -10.75 -16.73
N LEU A 170 -20.28 -10.44 -17.02
CA LEU A 170 -20.74 -10.14 -18.37
C LEU A 170 -20.08 -8.87 -18.94
N THR A 171 -19.83 -7.84 -18.12
CA THR A 171 -19.12 -6.62 -18.58
C THR A 171 -17.68 -6.94 -18.95
N VAL A 172 -17.00 -7.71 -18.10
CA VAL A 172 -15.61 -8.12 -18.30
C VAL A 172 -15.48 -8.99 -19.56
N ALA A 173 -16.47 -9.84 -19.86
CA ALA A 173 -16.48 -10.64 -21.08
C ALA A 173 -16.56 -9.77 -22.36
N GLU A 174 -17.27 -8.64 -22.31
CA GLU A 174 -17.35 -7.66 -23.40
C GLU A 174 -16.15 -6.70 -23.47
N ASP A 175 -15.41 -6.55 -22.37
CA ASP A 175 -14.25 -5.66 -22.25
C ASP A 175 -13.02 -6.41 -21.66
N PRO A 176 -12.28 -7.16 -22.50
CA PRO A 176 -11.25 -8.08 -22.02
C PRO A 176 -10.08 -7.42 -21.26
N TRP A 177 -9.90 -6.10 -21.36
CA TRP A 177 -8.89 -5.36 -20.58
C TRP A 177 -9.09 -5.53 -19.07
N PHE A 178 -10.34 -5.68 -18.63
CA PHE A 178 -10.70 -5.94 -17.23
C PHE A 178 -10.46 -7.39 -16.81
N ASN A 179 -10.06 -8.25 -17.75
CA ASN A 179 -9.70 -9.65 -17.52
C ASN A 179 -8.17 -9.89 -17.55
N HIS A 180 -7.40 -8.90 -18.01
CA HIS A 180 -5.95 -8.97 -18.14
C HIS A 180 -5.24 -8.68 -16.81
N ALA A 181 -3.96 -9.02 -16.73
CA ALA A 181 -3.09 -8.64 -15.62
C ALA A 181 -1.73 -8.15 -16.13
N TRP A 182 -1.20 -7.10 -15.50
CA TRP A 182 0.17 -6.67 -15.73
C TRP A 182 1.16 -7.67 -15.10
N THR A 183 2.19 -8.05 -15.84
CA THR A 183 3.32 -8.83 -15.33
C THR A 183 4.63 -8.24 -15.84
N ARG A 184 5.75 -8.61 -15.23
CA ARG A 184 7.08 -8.19 -15.71
C ARG A 184 7.42 -8.68 -17.12
N GLN A 185 6.74 -9.71 -17.61
CA GLN A 185 6.93 -10.26 -18.96
C GLN A 185 5.95 -9.67 -19.98
N GLY A 186 5.02 -8.80 -19.55
CA GLY A 186 3.97 -8.22 -20.38
C GLY A 186 2.57 -8.48 -19.84
N LEU A 187 1.56 -8.27 -20.69
CA LEU A 187 0.15 -8.43 -20.33
C LEU A 187 -0.27 -9.91 -20.38
N ALA A 188 -0.62 -10.47 -19.23
CA ALA A 188 -1.23 -11.79 -19.14
C ALA A 188 -2.71 -11.71 -19.53
N LYS A 189 -3.05 -12.35 -20.65
CA LYS A 189 -4.43 -12.45 -21.16
C LYS A 189 -5.08 -13.73 -20.64
N ARG A 190 -6.32 -13.64 -20.20
CA ARG A 190 -7.08 -14.78 -19.64
C ARG A 190 -8.29 -15.07 -20.51
N SER A 191 -8.55 -16.35 -20.76
CA SER A 191 -9.71 -16.81 -21.55
C SER A 191 -10.98 -16.98 -20.72
N ARG A 192 -10.84 -17.13 -19.39
CA ARG A 192 -11.94 -17.32 -18.45
C ARG A 192 -12.17 -16.06 -17.63
N VAL A 193 -13.43 -15.78 -17.30
CA VAL A 193 -13.81 -14.67 -16.42
C VAL A 193 -14.16 -15.26 -15.06
N ASP A 194 -13.24 -15.13 -14.12
CA ASP A 194 -13.37 -15.61 -12.76
C ASP A 194 -13.51 -14.40 -11.82
N VAL A 195 -14.58 -14.33 -11.04
CA VAL A 195 -14.87 -13.16 -10.18
C VAL A 195 -14.68 -13.50 -8.71
N GLY A 196 -13.73 -12.82 -8.07
CA GLY A 196 -13.52 -12.87 -6.62
C GLY A 196 -14.50 -11.94 -5.91
N VAL A 197 -15.25 -12.44 -4.95
CA VAL A 197 -16.24 -11.65 -4.21
C VAL A 197 -15.77 -11.49 -2.78
N ALA A 198 -15.57 -10.25 -2.33
CA ALA A 198 -15.15 -9.98 -0.95
C ALA A 198 -16.25 -10.37 0.04
N VAL A 199 -15.87 -11.18 1.04
CA VAL A 199 -16.73 -11.65 2.13
C VAL A 199 -16.00 -11.40 3.44
N ASP A 200 -16.72 -10.80 4.38
CA ASP A 200 -16.28 -10.69 5.77
C ASP A 200 -16.44 -12.05 6.46
N SER A 201 -15.33 -12.59 6.99
CA SER A 201 -15.30 -13.85 7.73
C SER A 201 -15.33 -13.65 9.25
N GLY A 202 -15.44 -12.40 9.74
CA GLY A 202 -15.35 -12.02 11.15
C GLY A 202 -13.91 -11.91 11.69
N GLU A 203 -13.00 -12.74 11.19
CA GLU A 203 -11.56 -12.65 11.51
C GLU A 203 -10.76 -11.78 10.53
N GLY A 204 -11.35 -11.50 9.36
CA GLY A 204 -10.75 -10.73 8.29
C GLY A 204 -11.55 -10.82 6.99
N LEU A 205 -10.88 -10.52 5.88
CA LEU A 205 -11.45 -10.52 4.54
C LEU A 205 -11.01 -11.75 3.76
N ILE A 206 -11.95 -12.41 3.09
CA ILE A 206 -11.67 -13.47 2.12
C ILE A 206 -12.43 -13.24 0.81
N THR A 207 -11.87 -13.72 -0.30
CA THR A 207 -12.43 -13.50 -1.64
C THR A 207 -12.71 -14.82 -2.37
N PRO A 208 -13.77 -15.57 -2.02
CA PRO A 208 -14.15 -16.75 -2.79
C PRO A 208 -14.36 -16.41 -4.27
N VAL A 209 -13.90 -17.29 -5.15
CA VAL A 209 -13.84 -17.08 -6.59
C VAL A 209 -14.94 -17.86 -7.30
N LEU A 210 -15.88 -17.14 -7.90
CA LEU A 210 -16.85 -17.73 -8.81
C LEU A 210 -16.19 -17.91 -10.19
N ARG A 211 -15.93 -19.17 -10.51
CA ARG A 211 -15.32 -19.63 -11.77
C ARG A 211 -16.28 -19.48 -12.95
N ASP A 212 -15.77 -19.02 -14.10
CA ASP A 212 -16.52 -18.87 -15.36
C ASP A 212 -17.84 -18.10 -15.19
N ALA A 213 -17.79 -17.05 -14.38
CA ALA A 213 -18.95 -16.32 -13.91
C ALA A 213 -19.76 -15.66 -15.04
N ALA A 214 -19.18 -15.47 -16.24
CA ALA A 214 -19.84 -14.90 -17.40
C ALA A 214 -20.66 -15.92 -18.22
N ILE A 215 -20.28 -17.20 -18.22
CA ILE A 215 -20.87 -18.22 -19.09
C ILE A 215 -21.64 -19.29 -18.32
N ARG A 216 -21.28 -19.57 -17.07
CA ARG A 216 -21.96 -20.61 -16.29
C ARG A 216 -23.43 -20.28 -16.03
N PRO A 217 -24.32 -21.29 -15.97
CA PRO A 217 -25.73 -21.08 -15.62
C PRO A 217 -25.89 -20.42 -14.26
N LEU A 218 -26.84 -19.48 -14.16
CA LEU A 218 -27.09 -18.72 -12.92
C LEU A 218 -27.45 -19.62 -11.74
N LYS A 219 -28.23 -20.69 -11.96
CA LYS A 219 -28.61 -21.66 -10.92
C LYS A 219 -27.39 -22.36 -10.33
N GLU A 220 -26.42 -22.75 -11.16
CA GLU A 220 -25.17 -23.36 -10.69
C GLU A 220 -24.28 -22.37 -9.95
N LEU A 221 -24.21 -21.11 -10.42
CA LEU A 221 -23.48 -20.06 -9.74
C LEU A 221 -24.09 -19.77 -8.36
N ALA A 222 -25.41 -19.77 -8.24
CA ALA A 222 -26.12 -19.59 -6.98
C ALA A 222 -25.82 -20.71 -5.98
N GLU A 223 -25.85 -21.96 -6.45
CA GLU A 223 -25.51 -23.11 -5.63
C GLU A 223 -24.04 -23.10 -5.18
N THR A 224 -23.14 -22.82 -6.11
CA THR A 224 -21.69 -22.67 -5.84
C THR A 224 -21.45 -21.58 -4.80
N TRP A 225 -22.10 -20.42 -4.96
CA TRP A 225 -22.00 -19.29 -4.04
C TRP A 225 -22.49 -19.64 -2.63
N ARG A 226 -23.63 -20.34 -2.52
CA ARG A 226 -24.18 -20.82 -1.25
C ARG A 226 -23.20 -21.75 -0.53
N ILE A 227 -22.60 -22.69 -1.26
CA ILE A 227 -21.59 -23.62 -0.71
C ILE A 227 -20.35 -22.85 -0.23
N MET A 228 -19.84 -21.91 -1.03
CA MET A 228 -18.67 -21.08 -0.67
C MET A 228 -18.94 -20.26 0.60
N LEU A 229 -20.09 -19.61 0.72
CA LEU A 229 -20.46 -18.88 1.94
C LEU A 229 -20.53 -19.81 3.16
N GLY A 230 -21.02 -21.05 2.99
CA GLY A 230 -21.00 -22.07 4.03
C GLY A 230 -19.58 -22.47 4.44
N LYS A 231 -18.66 -22.60 3.49
CA LYS A 231 -17.23 -22.87 3.76
C LYS A 231 -16.57 -21.72 4.53
N VAL A 232 -16.79 -20.47 4.09
CA VAL A 232 -16.24 -19.26 4.77
C VAL A 232 -16.71 -19.20 6.21
N LYS A 233 -18.02 -19.33 6.46
CA LYS A 233 -18.59 -19.30 7.82
C LYS A 233 -18.03 -20.40 8.73
N LYS A 234 -17.64 -21.55 8.17
CA LYS A 234 -17.06 -22.68 8.91
C LYS A 234 -15.53 -22.62 9.00
N GLY A 235 -14.87 -21.63 8.40
CA GLY A 235 -13.42 -21.57 8.29
C GLY A 235 -12.79 -22.72 7.47
N ARG A 236 -13.57 -23.37 6.59
CA ARG A 236 -13.15 -24.54 5.79
C ARG A 236 -13.04 -24.21 4.31
N ILE A 237 -12.20 -23.23 4.00
CA ILE A 237 -11.99 -22.72 2.65
C ILE A 237 -10.53 -22.90 2.24
N TYR A 238 -10.32 -23.38 1.03
CA TYR A 238 -9.01 -23.83 0.54
C TYR A 238 -8.46 -22.87 -0.51
N PRO A 239 -7.14 -22.84 -0.77
CA PRO A 239 -6.52 -21.94 -1.75
C PRO A 239 -7.24 -21.88 -3.11
N GLU A 240 -7.67 -23.02 -3.64
CA GLU A 240 -8.41 -23.13 -4.90
C GLU A 240 -9.76 -22.40 -4.90
N ASP A 241 -10.37 -22.22 -3.73
CA ASP A 241 -11.65 -21.53 -3.56
C ASP A 241 -11.49 -20.01 -3.62
N TYR A 242 -10.30 -19.43 -3.30
CA TYR A 242 -10.13 -17.97 -3.17
C TYR A 242 -8.98 -17.35 -3.98
N GLN A 243 -8.18 -18.15 -4.70
CA GLN A 243 -7.06 -17.63 -5.52
C GLN A 243 -7.39 -17.54 -7.01
N GLY A 244 -6.74 -16.59 -7.70
CA GLY A 244 -6.71 -16.56 -9.17
C GLY A 244 -7.98 -16.04 -9.83
N ALA A 245 -8.76 -15.18 -9.16
CA ALA A 245 -9.77 -14.40 -9.86
C ALA A 245 -9.12 -13.39 -10.81
N SER A 246 -9.84 -13.02 -11.85
CA SER A 246 -9.42 -12.02 -12.83
C SER A 246 -10.04 -10.65 -12.59
N PHE A 247 -11.21 -10.60 -11.96
CA PHE A 247 -11.90 -9.38 -11.56
C PHE A 247 -12.45 -9.54 -10.13
N TYR A 248 -12.59 -8.43 -9.41
CA TYR A 248 -13.05 -8.46 -8.02
C TYR A 248 -14.26 -7.56 -7.77
N LEU A 249 -15.17 -8.02 -6.91
CA LEU A 249 -16.31 -7.25 -6.40
C LEU A 249 -16.22 -7.16 -4.88
N SER A 250 -16.32 -5.95 -4.34
CA SER A 250 -16.55 -5.70 -2.92
C SER A 250 -17.88 -4.97 -2.75
N ASN A 251 -18.82 -5.58 -2.05
CA ASN A 251 -20.14 -4.99 -1.82
C ASN A 251 -20.35 -4.75 -0.32
N LEU A 252 -20.37 -3.47 0.07
CA LEU A 252 -20.65 -3.04 1.44
C LEU A 252 -22.04 -2.40 1.57
N GLY A 253 -22.92 -2.56 0.58
CA GLY A 253 -24.28 -2.00 0.61
C GLY A 253 -25.20 -2.55 1.70
N VAL A 254 -24.73 -3.52 2.50
CA VAL A 254 -25.40 -3.98 3.73
C VAL A 254 -25.19 -3.02 4.93
N PHE A 255 -24.19 -2.13 4.83
CA PHE A 255 -23.89 -1.11 5.84
C PHE A 255 -24.42 0.24 5.35
N PRO A 256 -25.62 0.69 5.80
CA PRO A 256 -26.31 1.85 5.23
C PRO A 256 -25.53 3.17 5.37
N GLU A 257 -24.62 3.26 6.33
CA GLU A 257 -23.76 4.43 6.55
C GLU A 257 -22.60 4.54 5.55
N VAL A 258 -22.31 3.46 4.82
CA VAL A 258 -21.22 3.42 3.83
C VAL A 258 -21.76 3.88 2.48
N GLU A 259 -21.86 5.19 2.28
CA GLU A 259 -22.32 5.77 1.01
C GLU A 259 -21.22 5.81 -0.06
N ARG A 260 -19.94 5.72 0.32
CA ARG A 260 -18.80 5.65 -0.58
C ARG A 260 -17.63 4.94 0.08
N PHE A 261 -16.94 4.08 -0.66
CA PHE A 261 -15.62 3.58 -0.28
C PHE A 261 -14.81 3.21 -1.52
N ASN A 262 -13.50 3.07 -1.31
CA ASN A 262 -12.55 2.68 -2.33
C ASN A 262 -12.00 1.30 -1.98
N ALA A 263 -11.78 0.45 -2.98
CA ALA A 263 -11.15 -0.84 -2.79
C ALA A 263 -9.75 -0.86 -3.41
N ILE A 264 -8.85 -1.64 -2.82
CA ILE A 264 -7.47 -1.82 -3.29
C ILE A 264 -7.45 -2.92 -4.35
N VAL A 265 -6.83 -2.67 -5.51
CA VAL A 265 -6.76 -3.67 -6.60
C VAL A 265 -5.93 -4.88 -6.13
N PRO A 266 -6.49 -6.10 -6.08
CA PRO A 266 -5.73 -7.27 -5.68
C PRO A 266 -4.58 -7.57 -6.66
N VAL A 267 -3.46 -8.08 -6.13
CA VAL A 267 -2.33 -8.49 -6.96
C VAL A 267 -2.78 -9.48 -8.04
N GLY A 268 -2.43 -9.18 -9.29
CA GLY A 268 -2.81 -10.01 -10.44
C GLY A 268 -4.20 -9.72 -11.01
N ALA A 269 -4.94 -8.74 -10.51
CA ALA A 269 -6.14 -8.19 -11.17
C ALA A 269 -5.82 -6.85 -11.83
N SER A 270 -6.59 -6.48 -12.85
CA SER A 270 -6.54 -5.12 -13.40
C SER A 270 -7.55 -4.18 -12.72
N ALA A 271 -8.60 -4.71 -12.08
CA ALA A 271 -9.61 -3.88 -11.44
C ALA A 271 -10.38 -4.56 -10.30
N ILE A 272 -10.96 -3.73 -9.43
CA ILE A 272 -11.93 -4.11 -8.41
C ILE A 272 -13.06 -3.08 -8.38
N LEU A 273 -14.31 -3.56 -8.27
CA LEU A 273 -15.49 -2.72 -8.13
C LEU A 273 -15.95 -2.71 -6.67
N ALA A 274 -16.04 -1.51 -6.09
CA ALA A 274 -16.63 -1.24 -4.79
C ALA A 274 -18.08 -0.75 -4.96
N VAL A 275 -19.03 -1.42 -4.31
CA VAL A 275 -20.45 -1.05 -4.31
C VAL A 275 -20.89 -0.67 -2.91
N ALA A 276 -21.23 0.60 -2.75
CA ALA A 276 -21.67 1.21 -1.49
C ALA A 276 -23.18 1.00 -1.24
N ALA A 277 -23.67 1.46 -0.10
CA ALA A 277 -25.10 1.55 0.16
C ALA A 277 -25.77 2.54 -0.79
N ALA A 278 -27.06 2.32 -1.05
CA ALA A 278 -27.86 3.31 -1.77
C ALA A 278 -28.12 4.51 -0.85
N GLY A 279 -27.82 5.71 -1.34
CA GLY A 279 -28.14 6.95 -0.65
C GLY A 279 -29.64 7.25 -0.65
N SER A 280 -30.01 8.40 -0.09
CA SER A 280 -31.41 8.85 0.01
C SER A 280 -32.11 9.02 -1.35
N ASP A 281 -31.36 9.22 -2.43
CA ASP A 281 -31.86 9.29 -3.80
C ASP A 281 -32.07 7.91 -4.46
N GLY A 282 -31.88 6.82 -3.70
CA GLY A 282 -32.03 5.45 -4.16
C GLY A 282 -30.88 4.98 -5.08
N ARG A 283 -29.78 5.74 -5.17
CA ARG A 283 -28.61 5.40 -5.99
C ARG A 283 -27.41 5.07 -5.12
N ALA A 284 -26.73 3.98 -5.43
CA ALA A 284 -25.48 3.59 -4.79
C ALA A 284 -24.27 4.10 -5.58
N ASP A 285 -23.20 4.50 -4.89
CA ASP A 285 -21.89 4.76 -5.50
C ASP A 285 -21.23 3.42 -5.89
N PHE A 286 -20.78 3.36 -7.15
CA PHE A 286 -19.98 2.29 -7.71
C PHE A 286 -18.62 2.88 -8.03
N THR A 287 -17.59 2.52 -7.26
CA THR A 287 -16.22 2.99 -7.45
C THR A 287 -15.36 1.87 -8.02
N LEU A 288 -14.81 2.11 -9.21
CA LEU A 288 -13.92 1.18 -9.90
C LEU A 288 -12.48 1.63 -9.70
N SER A 289 -11.69 0.81 -9.01
CA SER A 289 -10.24 0.99 -8.90
C SER A 289 -9.56 0.19 -10.00
N CYS A 290 -8.62 0.82 -10.72
CA CYS A 290 -8.00 0.26 -11.91
C CYS A 290 -6.47 0.36 -11.85
N ASP A 291 -5.77 -0.70 -12.24
CA ASP A 291 -4.34 -0.68 -12.54
C ASP A 291 -4.09 0.11 -13.83
N HIS A 292 -3.47 1.29 -13.70
CA HIS A 292 -3.25 2.21 -14.80
C HIS A 292 -2.23 1.70 -15.84
N ARG A 293 -1.53 0.59 -15.56
CA ARG A 293 -0.67 -0.09 -16.54
C ARG A 293 -1.47 -0.92 -17.55
N VAL A 294 -2.73 -1.25 -17.23
CA VAL A 294 -3.60 -2.10 -18.06
C VAL A 294 -4.79 -1.32 -18.59
N ILE A 295 -5.42 -0.50 -17.76
CA ILE A 295 -6.69 0.18 -18.05
C ILE A 295 -6.43 1.69 -18.08
N PHE A 296 -7.06 2.40 -19.02
CA PHE A 296 -7.03 3.87 -19.07
C PHE A 296 -8.39 4.47 -18.75
N GLY A 297 -8.44 5.78 -18.50
CA GLY A 297 -9.66 6.46 -18.07
C GLY A 297 -10.86 6.27 -19.01
N ALA A 298 -10.63 6.24 -20.32
CA ALA A 298 -11.70 6.00 -21.30
C ALA A 298 -12.23 4.56 -21.25
N ASP A 299 -11.38 3.57 -20.97
CA ASP A 299 -11.78 2.17 -20.83
C ASP A 299 -12.65 2.00 -19.58
N ALA A 300 -12.22 2.60 -18.46
CA ALA A 300 -12.96 2.58 -17.20
C ALA A 300 -14.33 3.28 -17.32
N ALA A 301 -14.39 4.43 -18.00
CA ALA A 301 -15.65 5.13 -18.25
C ALA A 301 -16.61 4.29 -19.12
N ARG A 302 -16.11 3.64 -20.18
CA ARG A 302 -16.90 2.74 -21.02
C ARG A 302 -17.37 1.50 -20.27
N PHE A 303 -16.53 0.93 -19.39
CA PHE A 303 -16.92 -0.18 -18.53
C PHE A 303 -18.10 0.19 -17.64
N LEU A 304 -18.03 1.33 -16.94
CA LEU A 304 -19.13 1.82 -16.10
C LEU A 304 -20.39 2.12 -16.91
N GLN A 305 -20.25 2.67 -18.12
CA GLN A 305 -21.40 2.89 -19.02
C GLN A 305 -22.08 1.57 -19.40
N ARG A 306 -21.31 0.54 -19.78
CA ARG A 306 -21.85 -0.80 -20.12
C ARG A 306 -22.48 -1.47 -18.91
N LEU A 307 -21.83 -1.39 -17.74
CA LEU A 307 -22.38 -1.90 -16.49
C LEU A 307 -23.72 -1.22 -16.17
N GLY A 308 -23.78 0.12 -16.27
CA GLY A 308 -25.01 0.89 -16.07
C GLY A 308 -26.16 0.41 -16.95
N LYS A 309 -25.93 0.25 -18.26
CA LYS A 309 -26.91 -0.32 -19.19
C LYS A 309 -27.38 -1.72 -18.77
N ARG A 310 -26.48 -2.56 -18.24
CA ARG A 310 -26.82 -3.90 -17.77
C ARG A 310 -27.58 -3.91 -16.43
N LEU A 311 -27.45 -2.86 -15.62
CA LEU A 311 -28.28 -2.67 -14.42
C LEU A 311 -29.68 -2.17 -14.76
N GLU A 312 -29.86 -1.56 -15.95
CA GLU A 312 -31.16 -1.12 -16.48
C GLU A 312 -31.88 -2.24 -17.24
N ASP A 313 -31.18 -2.97 -18.11
CA ASP A 313 -31.70 -4.15 -18.82
C ASP A 313 -31.37 -5.43 -18.07
N LEU A 314 -32.39 -6.01 -17.42
CA LEU A 314 -32.29 -7.21 -16.58
C LEU A 314 -32.64 -8.51 -17.30
N SER A 315 -32.77 -8.49 -18.64
CA SER A 315 -33.12 -9.67 -19.43
C SER A 315 -32.17 -10.86 -19.22
N TRP A 316 -30.89 -10.58 -18.94
CA TRP A 316 -29.85 -11.57 -18.65
C TRP A 316 -30.08 -12.38 -17.36
N LEU A 317 -30.95 -11.92 -16.45
CA LEU A 317 -31.37 -12.71 -15.28
C LEU A 317 -32.37 -13.81 -15.67
N ALA A 318 -33.21 -13.56 -16.68
CA ALA A 318 -34.23 -14.48 -17.15
C ALA A 318 -33.69 -15.52 -18.14
N SER A 319 -32.62 -15.20 -18.88
CA SER A 319 -32.03 -16.09 -19.91
C SER A 319 -31.45 -17.42 -19.37
N GLY A 320 -31.48 -17.65 -18.05
CA GLY A 320 -31.02 -18.90 -17.43
C GLY A 320 -31.99 -20.09 -17.52
N GLU A 321 -33.19 -19.92 -18.11
CA GLU A 321 -34.18 -21.00 -18.25
C GLU A 321 -34.45 -21.47 -19.69
N GLY A 322 -33.75 -20.96 -20.72
CA GLY A 322 -34.07 -21.36 -22.09
C GLY A 322 -33.01 -21.03 -23.11
N GLY A 323 -32.11 -21.98 -23.35
CA GLY A 323 -31.22 -22.01 -24.52
C GLY A 323 -30.79 -23.44 -24.73
N ARG A 324 -31.34 -24.06 -25.78
CA ARG A 324 -31.11 -25.46 -26.19
C ARG A 324 -29.65 -25.78 -26.43
#